data_AF-A0A956JYM9-F1
#
_entry.id   AF-A0A956JYM9-F1
#
_cell.length_a   1.000
_cell.length_b   1.000
_cell.length_c   1.000
_cell.angle_alpha   90.00
_cell.angle_beta   90.00
_cell.angle_gamma   90.00
#
_symmetry.space_group_name_H-M   'P 1'
#
loop_
_entity.id
_entity.type
_entity.pdbx_description
1 polymer ?
#
loop_
_entity_poly.entity_id
_entity_poly.type
_entity_poly.pdbx_seq_one_letter_code
_entity_poly.pdbx_strand_id
1 'polypeptide(L)'
;TRWDLLPHRLSRLEVTFRPDADGAGGAVVGQDDGGSFGAVDRAVARQAFTLYRGDALAQTALSVDLEIAPTGGTDPEAFVATGEARAAAGAVAGTAAQIAVLRGYRISTDEYATPPPFETDPDLPYLPGDGFTTQGLGLQLGEPRLDGDDVVVPVTARVSLAPSDRPDMNAAIPDARVWLRVDVLVIGAVGATGHAARGEVAYALSYPSYGMDTEHAHADAAAQAVTIAGAPGLAGGVVGLSGFDVWLNAPGHGDPTCVVVQDEINSWGEMVSGPGRYITELSARLADVSYDATSGGAAAHLDLMLSNTSTFREVGNECLALRGVASLLQVDGEVEAVTVDPVEVEVSPGVTTARAIRF
;
A
#
# COMPACT_ATOMS: atom_id res chain seq x y z
N THR A 1 -30.79 -12.98 -17.63
CA THR A 1 -29.73 -12.01 -17.31
C THR A 1 -28.42 -12.64 -17.73
N ARG A 2 -27.59 -11.95 -18.52
CA ARG A 2 -26.28 -12.45 -18.97
C ARG A 2 -25.32 -12.34 -17.80
N TRP A 3 -24.78 -13.47 -17.35
CA TRP A 3 -23.87 -13.58 -16.19
C TRP A 3 -22.51 -12.90 -16.44
N ASP A 4 -22.25 -12.63 -17.71
CA ASP A 4 -21.13 -11.93 -18.35
C ASP A 4 -21.19 -10.38 -18.22
N LEU A 5 -22.08 -9.85 -17.37
CA LEU A 5 -22.25 -8.40 -17.12
C LEU A 5 -22.10 -8.01 -15.63
N LEU A 6 -21.63 -8.92 -14.78
CA LEU A 6 -21.43 -8.69 -13.34
C LEU A 6 -20.01 -8.16 -13.07
N PRO A 7 -19.81 -7.23 -12.11
CA PRO A 7 -18.57 -6.45 -11.97
C PRO A 7 -17.38 -7.29 -11.47
N HIS A 8 -16.22 -7.14 -12.10
CA HIS A 8 -14.95 -7.78 -11.71
C HIS A 8 -13.77 -6.80 -11.70
N ARG A 9 -13.38 -6.40 -10.49
CA ARG A 9 -12.08 -6.40 -9.77
C ARG A 9 -10.75 -6.21 -10.50
N LEU A 10 -9.87 -5.44 -9.83
CA LEU A 10 -8.45 -5.30 -10.15
C LEU A 10 -7.73 -6.66 -10.03
N SER A 11 -7.19 -7.16 -11.14
CA SER A 11 -6.28 -8.31 -11.13
C SER A 11 -4.87 -7.91 -10.71
N ARG A 12 -4.48 -6.67 -10.99
CA ARG A 12 -3.14 -6.13 -10.75
C ARG A 12 -3.19 -4.63 -10.48
N LEU A 13 -2.40 -4.18 -9.50
CA LEU A 13 -2.09 -2.77 -9.23
C LEU A 13 -0.58 -2.64 -9.02
N GLU A 14 0.08 -1.78 -9.79
CA GLU A 14 1.49 -1.43 -9.59
C GLU A 14 1.58 0.04 -9.19
N VAL A 15 2.44 0.35 -8.22
CA VAL A 15 2.84 1.70 -7.83
C VAL A 15 4.32 1.63 -7.48
N THR A 16 5.18 1.77 -8.48
CA THR A 16 6.64 1.79 -8.26
C THR A 16 7.18 3.18 -8.54
N PHE A 17 8.05 3.71 -7.68
CA PHE A 17 8.94 4.81 -8.03
C PHE A 17 10.26 4.28 -8.57
N ARG A 18 10.63 4.70 -9.79
CA ARG A 18 11.96 4.41 -10.37
C ARG A 18 12.75 5.70 -10.54
N PRO A 19 13.69 6.04 -9.64
CA PRO A 19 14.60 7.13 -9.89
C PRO A 19 15.36 6.84 -11.19
N ASP A 20 15.55 7.85 -12.02
CA ASP A 20 16.49 7.82 -13.14
C ASP A 20 17.94 7.70 -12.62
N ALA A 21 18.88 7.52 -13.55
CA ALA A 21 20.29 7.29 -13.22
C ALA A 21 20.92 8.41 -12.36
N ASP A 22 20.32 9.61 -12.37
CA ASP A 22 20.79 10.79 -11.66
C ASP A 22 19.98 11.07 -10.37
N GLY A 23 19.00 10.21 -10.02
CA GLY A 23 18.14 10.41 -8.85
C GLY A 23 17.26 11.67 -8.94
N ALA A 24 16.99 12.14 -10.15
CA ALA A 24 16.32 13.41 -10.47
C ALA A 24 14.94 13.24 -11.11
N GLY A 25 14.48 12.01 -11.34
CA GLY A 25 13.13 11.77 -11.85
C GLY A 25 12.60 10.38 -11.54
N GLY A 26 11.30 10.27 -11.28
CA GLY A 26 10.58 9.00 -11.08
C GLY A 26 9.78 8.57 -12.31
N ALA A 27 9.24 7.36 -12.30
CA ALA A 27 8.02 7.05 -13.04
C ALA A 27 7.05 6.41 -12.05
N VAL A 28 5.75 6.72 -12.15
CA VAL A 28 4.69 5.93 -11.53
C VAL A 28 3.95 5.23 -12.66
N VAL A 29 3.80 3.92 -12.54
CA VAL A 29 3.14 3.07 -13.53
C VAL A 29 1.98 2.41 -12.85
N GLY A 30 0.77 2.67 -13.33
CA GLY A 30 -0.43 1.92 -12.96
C GLY A 30 -0.86 1.05 -14.14
N GLN A 31 -1.10 -0.23 -13.87
CA GLN A 31 -1.52 -1.21 -14.87
C GLN A 31 -2.65 -2.02 -14.28
N ASP A 32 -3.77 -2.09 -14.99
CA ASP A 32 -4.92 -2.95 -14.67
C ASP A 32 -5.08 -3.93 -15.83
N ASP A 33 -4.62 -5.16 -15.59
CA ASP A 33 -4.67 -6.29 -16.55
C ASP A 33 -5.95 -7.13 -16.36
N GLY A 34 -6.87 -6.68 -15.49
CA GLY A 34 -8.03 -7.45 -15.05
C GLY A 34 -9.20 -7.46 -16.02
N GLY A 35 -10.08 -8.44 -15.82
CA GLY A 35 -11.25 -8.72 -16.64
C GLY A 35 -12.18 -7.52 -16.85
N SER A 36 -13.02 -7.60 -17.89
CA SER A 36 -13.83 -6.46 -18.35
C SER A 36 -14.73 -5.90 -17.26
N PHE A 37 -14.28 -4.81 -16.63
CA PHE A 37 -15.20 -3.74 -16.29
C PHE A 37 -15.81 -3.26 -17.60
N GLY A 38 -17.12 -3.06 -17.65
CA GLY A 38 -17.72 -2.36 -18.76
C GLY A 38 -17.25 -0.90 -18.79
N ALA A 39 -16.01 -0.59 -19.18
CA ALA A 39 -15.49 0.76 -19.44
C ALA A 39 -15.65 1.84 -18.33
N VAL A 40 -16.08 1.54 -17.10
CA VAL A 40 -16.54 2.57 -16.13
C VAL A 40 -15.85 2.63 -14.75
N ASP A 41 -15.06 1.65 -14.32
CA ASP A 41 -14.27 1.78 -13.08
C ASP A 41 -12.83 2.16 -13.38
N ARG A 42 -12.28 3.03 -12.52
CA ARG A 42 -10.95 3.62 -12.62
C ARG A 42 -10.23 3.35 -11.31
N ALA A 43 -9.09 2.67 -11.36
CA ALA A 43 -8.24 2.55 -10.20
C ALA A 43 -7.40 3.82 -10.08
N VAL A 44 -7.44 4.49 -8.94
CA VAL A 44 -6.61 5.66 -8.67
C VAL A 44 -5.59 5.29 -7.60
N ALA A 45 -4.31 5.46 -7.92
CA ALA A 45 -3.24 5.39 -6.94
C ALA A 45 -2.66 6.78 -6.73
N ARG A 46 -2.64 7.23 -5.46
CA ARG A 46 -1.99 8.47 -5.04
C ARG A 46 -0.81 8.14 -4.15
N GLN A 47 0.39 8.49 -4.61
CA GLN A 47 1.62 8.33 -3.83
C GLN A 47 2.44 9.61 -3.85
N ALA A 48 2.84 10.07 -2.66
CA ALA A 48 3.84 11.11 -2.50
C ALA A 48 5.20 10.46 -2.23
N PHE A 49 6.25 11.09 -2.76
CA PHE A 49 7.63 10.68 -2.52
C PHE A 49 8.41 11.88 -2.00
N THR A 50 9.30 11.64 -1.05
CA THR A 50 10.27 12.65 -0.61
C THR A 50 11.65 12.19 -1.02
N LEU A 51 12.33 13.03 -1.80
CA LEU A 51 13.72 12.80 -2.17
C LEU A 51 14.61 13.50 -1.15
N TYR A 52 15.59 12.77 -0.62
CA TYR A 52 16.59 13.32 0.28
C TYR A 52 17.95 13.29 -0.39
N ARG A 53 18.64 14.44 -0.38
CA ARG A 53 19.98 14.63 -0.96
C ARG A 53 20.93 15.21 0.08
N GLY A 54 22.20 14.83 -0.01
CA GLY A 54 23.26 15.36 0.83
C GLY A 54 24.40 14.35 0.98
N ASP A 55 25.62 14.85 1.16
CA ASP A 55 26.82 14.01 1.33
C ASP A 55 26.79 13.17 2.63
N ALA A 56 25.87 13.52 3.55
CA ALA A 56 25.61 12.79 4.78
C ALA A 56 24.71 11.54 4.59
N LEU A 57 24.28 11.25 3.37
CA LEU A 57 23.38 10.13 3.07
C LEU A 57 24.01 9.15 2.09
N ALA A 58 23.85 7.87 2.40
CA ALA A 58 24.07 6.77 1.47
C ALA A 58 22.74 6.06 1.22
N GLN A 59 22.54 5.54 0.02
CA GLN A 59 21.30 4.89 -0.36
C GLN A 59 21.57 3.62 -1.17
N THR A 60 20.72 2.62 -0.98
CA THR A 60 20.66 1.45 -1.86
C THR A 60 19.23 0.97 -1.99
N ALA A 61 18.89 0.42 -3.15
CA ALA A 61 17.56 -0.03 -3.47
C ALA A 61 17.50 -1.56 -3.50
N LEU A 62 16.39 -2.10 -3.02
CA LEU A 62 16.14 -3.53 -2.96
C LEU A 62 14.67 -3.83 -3.24
N SER A 63 14.39 -5.07 -3.62
CA SER A 63 13.05 -5.55 -3.87
C SER A 63 12.89 -6.98 -3.39
N VAL A 64 11.67 -7.37 -3.05
CA VAL A 64 11.30 -8.75 -2.77
C VAL A 64 9.97 -9.06 -3.43
N ASP A 65 9.90 -10.25 -4.02
CA ASP A 65 8.65 -10.84 -4.47
C ASP A 65 8.15 -11.80 -3.38
N LEU A 66 6.90 -11.64 -2.99
CA LEU A 66 6.22 -12.39 -1.94
C LEU A 66 5.01 -13.09 -2.56
N GLU A 67 4.83 -14.35 -2.20
CA GLU A 67 3.61 -15.09 -2.49
C GLU A 67 2.82 -15.25 -1.19
N ILE A 68 1.60 -14.74 -1.17
CA ILE A 68 0.62 -15.12 -0.16
C ILE A 68 -0.08 -16.37 -0.68
N ALA A 69 0.30 -17.50 -0.09
CA ALA A 69 -0.25 -18.80 -0.42
C ALA A 69 -1.73 -18.91 -0.03
N PRO A 70 -2.48 -19.85 -0.63
CA PRO A 70 -3.87 -20.09 -0.25
C PRO A 70 -3.95 -20.62 1.18
N THR A 71 -4.89 -20.08 1.96
CA THR A 71 -4.95 -20.31 3.41
C THR A 71 -6.09 -21.25 3.81
N GLY A 72 -7.01 -21.58 2.89
CA GLY A 72 -8.14 -22.48 3.16
C GLY A 72 -9.28 -21.87 3.96
N GLY A 73 -9.42 -20.54 4.01
CA GLY A 73 -10.50 -19.86 4.76
C GLY A 73 -10.66 -18.38 4.44
N THR A 74 -11.55 -17.70 5.19
CA THR A 74 -11.90 -16.28 5.03
C THR A 74 -11.47 -15.44 6.24
N ASP A 75 -10.51 -15.94 7.01
CA ASP A 75 -9.98 -15.22 8.17
C ASP A 75 -9.25 -13.97 7.68
N PRO A 76 -9.64 -12.77 8.15
CA PRO A 76 -9.02 -11.52 7.71
C PRO A 76 -7.51 -11.47 7.94
N GLU A 77 -6.98 -12.21 8.91
CA GLU A 77 -5.55 -12.24 9.24
C GLU A 77 -4.79 -13.42 8.62
N ALA A 78 -5.46 -14.33 7.91
CA ALA A 78 -4.80 -15.55 7.43
C ALA A 78 -3.84 -15.33 6.26
N PHE A 79 -4.05 -14.27 5.47
CA PHE A 79 -3.33 -14.00 4.23
C PHE A 79 -2.12 -13.10 4.49
N VAL A 80 -1.07 -13.69 5.05
CA VAL A 80 0.19 -13.01 5.38
C VAL A 80 1.36 -13.70 4.71
N ALA A 81 2.24 -12.91 4.09
CA ALA A 81 3.53 -13.38 3.61
C ALA A 81 4.65 -12.57 4.27
N THR A 82 5.74 -13.25 4.59
CA THR A 82 6.97 -12.63 5.06
C THR A 82 8.12 -13.02 4.15
N GLY A 83 9.06 -12.11 3.97
CA GLY A 83 10.27 -12.36 3.21
C GLY A 83 11.35 -11.34 3.53
N GLU A 84 12.46 -11.45 2.81
CA GLU A 84 13.62 -10.59 3.00
C GLU A 84 14.01 -9.99 1.66
N ALA A 85 13.99 -8.65 1.58
CA ALA A 85 14.56 -7.94 0.46
C ALA A 85 16.07 -7.79 0.68
N ARG A 86 16.86 -8.19 -0.32
CA ARG A 86 18.33 -8.26 -0.22
C ARG A 86 18.98 -7.58 -1.44
N ALA A 87 20.05 -6.85 -1.18
CA ALA A 87 20.95 -6.33 -2.20
C ALA A 87 22.36 -6.15 -1.62
N ALA A 88 23.36 -6.01 -2.49
CA ALA A 88 24.69 -5.60 -2.06
C ALA A 88 24.59 -4.29 -1.27
N ALA A 89 25.21 -4.25 -0.09
CA ALA A 89 25.14 -3.10 0.81
C ALA A 89 25.72 -1.83 0.16
N GLY A 90 26.72 -1.96 -0.71
CA GLY A 90 27.25 -0.84 -1.50
C GLY A 90 27.60 0.36 -0.61
N ALA A 91 27.03 1.53 -0.93
CA ALA A 91 27.30 2.76 -0.20
C ALA A 91 26.77 2.77 1.25
N VAL A 92 25.79 1.92 1.60
CA VAL A 92 25.27 1.85 2.98
C VAL A 92 26.10 0.93 3.89
N ALA A 93 27.11 0.25 3.34
CA ALA A 93 28.06 -0.50 4.14
C ALA A 93 28.89 0.47 5.01
N GLY A 94 28.77 0.35 6.33
CA GLY A 94 29.54 1.16 7.29
C GLY A 94 28.89 2.49 7.71
N THR A 95 27.62 2.72 7.36
CA THR A 95 26.84 3.87 7.87
C THR A 95 26.54 3.71 9.36
N ALA A 96 26.45 4.82 10.10
CA ALA A 96 26.24 4.80 11.55
C ALA A 96 24.83 4.34 11.98
N ALA A 97 23.83 4.60 11.15
CA ALA A 97 22.44 4.18 11.34
C ALA A 97 21.77 4.00 9.96
N GLN A 98 20.68 3.22 9.91
CA GLN A 98 19.96 2.92 8.67
C GLN A 98 18.45 2.89 8.92
N ILE A 99 17.66 3.28 7.94
CA ILE A 99 16.21 3.05 7.88
C ILE A 99 15.82 2.42 6.55
N ALA A 100 14.72 1.68 6.53
CA ALA A 100 14.05 1.24 5.31
C ALA A 100 12.77 2.04 5.11
N VAL A 101 12.56 2.52 3.89
CA VAL A 101 11.33 3.23 3.49
C VAL A 101 10.73 2.59 2.24
N LEU A 102 9.40 2.61 2.15
CA LEU A 102 8.65 2.13 1.01
C LEU A 102 8.95 3.02 -0.19
N ARG A 103 9.42 2.39 -1.27
CA ARG A 103 9.68 3.03 -2.55
C ARG A 103 8.60 2.68 -3.57
N GLY A 104 7.91 1.57 -3.36
CA GLY A 104 6.79 1.15 -4.18
C GLY A 104 6.33 -0.25 -3.86
N TYR A 105 5.24 -0.66 -4.48
CA TYR A 105 4.74 -2.02 -4.42
C TYR A 105 3.91 -2.37 -5.67
N ARG A 106 3.80 -3.67 -5.95
CA ARG A 106 2.87 -4.24 -6.92
C ARG A 106 2.09 -5.33 -6.21
N ILE A 107 0.80 -5.41 -6.48
CA ILE A 107 -0.07 -6.51 -6.04
C ILE A 107 -0.69 -7.11 -7.29
N SER A 108 -0.71 -8.43 -7.39
CA SER A 108 -1.27 -9.18 -8.50
C SER A 108 -1.95 -10.45 -8.00
N THR A 109 -3.03 -10.82 -8.66
CA THR A 109 -3.74 -12.11 -8.50
C THR A 109 -3.67 -12.94 -9.78
N ASP A 110 -3.13 -12.38 -10.86
CA ASP A 110 -3.03 -12.96 -12.21
C ASP A 110 -1.61 -13.47 -12.56
N GLU A 111 -0.63 -13.27 -11.68
CA GLU A 111 0.71 -13.78 -11.89
C GLU A 111 0.81 -15.24 -11.41
N TYR A 112 1.36 -16.12 -12.25
CA TYR A 112 1.60 -17.51 -11.89
C TYR A 112 2.98 -17.94 -12.39
N ALA A 113 3.85 -18.38 -11.48
CA ALA A 113 5.10 -19.05 -11.86
C ALA A 113 4.83 -20.39 -12.58
N THR A 114 3.67 -21.00 -12.33
CA THR A 114 3.13 -22.15 -13.07
C THR A 114 1.61 -22.03 -13.06
N PRO A 115 0.92 -22.11 -14.22
CA PRO A 115 -0.53 -22.16 -14.31
C PRO A 115 -1.14 -23.09 -13.26
N PRO A 116 -1.93 -22.57 -12.32
CA PRO A 116 -2.62 -23.40 -11.35
C PRO A 116 -3.66 -24.27 -12.07
N PRO A 117 -4.08 -25.40 -11.47
CA PRO A 117 -4.97 -26.37 -12.12
C PRO A 117 -6.24 -25.73 -12.68
N PHE A 118 -6.70 -24.66 -12.03
CA PHE A 118 -7.91 -23.94 -12.41
C PHE A 118 -7.85 -23.13 -13.70
N GLU A 119 -6.67 -22.77 -14.21
CA GLU A 119 -6.57 -22.17 -15.55
C GLU A 119 -6.93 -23.17 -16.67
N THR A 120 -6.94 -24.46 -16.35
CA THR A 120 -7.18 -25.54 -17.31
C THR A 120 -8.35 -26.45 -16.94
N ASP A 121 -9.00 -26.21 -15.80
CA ASP A 121 -10.13 -26.99 -15.33
C ASP A 121 -11.44 -26.35 -15.81
N PRO A 122 -12.12 -26.92 -16.82
CA PRO A 122 -13.39 -26.39 -17.32
C PRO A 122 -14.53 -26.51 -16.31
N ASP A 123 -14.34 -27.26 -15.22
CA ASP A 123 -15.34 -27.46 -14.16
C ASP A 123 -15.20 -26.44 -13.02
N LEU A 124 -14.16 -25.61 -13.02
CA LEU A 124 -14.01 -24.52 -12.05
C LEU A 124 -14.85 -23.31 -12.47
N PRO A 125 -15.84 -22.92 -11.65
CA PRO A 125 -16.83 -21.92 -12.04
C PRO A 125 -16.30 -20.48 -11.98
N TYR A 126 -15.12 -20.26 -11.36
CA TYR A 126 -14.47 -18.96 -11.24
C TYR A 126 -12.94 -19.09 -11.35
N LEU A 127 -12.29 -18.17 -12.05
CA LEU A 127 -10.83 -18.09 -12.18
C LEU A 127 -10.26 -17.08 -11.16
N PRO A 128 -9.47 -17.51 -10.16
CA PRO A 128 -8.77 -16.63 -9.22
C PRO A 128 -7.98 -15.46 -9.84
N GLY A 129 -7.49 -15.61 -11.08
CA GLY A 129 -6.81 -14.54 -11.82
C GLY A 129 -7.69 -13.33 -12.13
N ASP A 130 -9.01 -13.48 -12.05
CA ASP A 130 -9.97 -12.39 -12.25
C ASP A 130 -10.15 -11.49 -11.00
N GLY A 131 -9.38 -11.75 -9.93
CA GLY A 131 -9.28 -10.89 -8.75
C GLY A 131 -10.28 -11.18 -7.61
N PHE A 132 -9.94 -10.74 -6.40
CA PHE A 132 -10.77 -11.00 -5.21
C PHE A 132 -11.30 -9.72 -4.57
N THR A 133 -12.42 -9.85 -3.88
CA THR A 133 -12.92 -8.83 -2.98
C THR A 133 -11.91 -8.71 -1.85
N THR A 134 -11.34 -7.52 -1.67
CA THR A 134 -10.39 -7.24 -0.61
C THR A 134 -11.03 -6.39 0.48
N GLN A 135 -10.72 -6.72 1.72
CA GLN A 135 -11.11 -6.00 2.93
C GLN A 135 -9.89 -5.44 3.66
N GLY A 136 -8.72 -5.48 3.04
CA GLY A 136 -7.51 -4.90 3.62
C GLY A 136 -6.22 -5.22 2.88
N LEU A 137 -5.24 -4.34 3.07
CA LEU A 137 -3.88 -4.43 2.56
C LEU A 137 -2.94 -3.85 3.59
N GLY A 138 -1.82 -4.52 3.84
CA GLY A 138 -0.76 -4.02 4.70
C GLY A 138 0.62 -4.35 4.17
N LEU A 139 1.54 -3.40 4.32
CA LEU A 139 2.96 -3.55 4.03
C LEU A 139 3.75 -3.00 5.20
N GLN A 140 4.70 -3.78 5.69
CA GLN A 140 5.50 -3.40 6.84
C GLN A 140 6.98 -3.75 6.60
N LEU A 141 7.84 -2.74 6.68
CA LEU A 141 9.28 -2.90 6.61
C LEU A 141 9.87 -3.01 8.02
N GLY A 142 10.77 -3.97 8.19
CA GLY A 142 11.60 -4.14 9.38
C GLY A 142 12.82 -3.22 9.37
N GLU A 143 13.61 -3.29 10.44
CA GLU A 143 14.89 -2.58 10.52
C GLU A 143 15.89 -3.19 9.53
N PRO A 144 16.62 -2.38 8.73
CA PRO A 144 17.72 -2.88 7.92
C PRO A 144 18.81 -3.50 8.79
N ARG A 145 19.36 -4.61 8.32
CA ARG A 145 20.54 -5.25 8.93
C ARG A 145 21.58 -5.59 7.86
N LEU A 146 22.84 -5.57 8.25
CA LEU A 146 23.93 -6.08 7.41
C LEU A 146 24.08 -7.59 7.63
N ASP A 147 24.28 -8.33 6.54
CA ASP A 147 24.47 -9.77 6.53
C ASP A 147 25.55 -10.14 5.51
N GLY A 148 26.79 -10.13 5.97
CA GLY A 148 27.97 -10.14 5.11
C GLY A 148 28.10 -8.82 4.35
N ASP A 149 28.26 -8.92 3.03
CA ASP A 149 28.37 -7.77 2.12
C ASP A 149 27.01 -7.23 1.65
N ASP A 150 25.92 -7.79 2.16
CA ASP A 150 24.56 -7.44 1.77
C ASP A 150 23.84 -6.69 2.88
N VAL A 151 22.90 -5.84 2.46
CA VAL A 151 21.86 -5.29 3.33
C VAL A 151 20.58 -6.09 3.16
N VAL A 152 19.92 -6.38 4.27
CA VAL A 152 18.70 -7.17 4.34
C VAL A 152 17.62 -6.38 5.07
N VAL A 153 16.42 -6.33 4.48
CA VAL A 153 15.24 -5.73 5.10
C VAL A 153 14.14 -6.78 5.22
N PRO A 154 13.68 -7.12 6.43
CA PRO A 154 12.49 -7.94 6.60
C PRO A 154 11.26 -7.22 6.05
N VAL A 155 10.43 -7.91 5.28
CA VAL A 155 9.18 -7.38 4.72
C VAL A 155 8.04 -8.29 5.13
N THR A 156 6.98 -7.70 5.69
CA THR A 156 5.70 -8.37 5.92
C THR A 156 4.67 -7.76 5.01
N ALA A 157 4.00 -8.58 4.22
CA ALA A 157 2.83 -8.22 3.44
C ALA A 157 1.59 -8.92 4.01
N ARG A 158 0.48 -8.19 4.02
CA ARG A 158 -0.83 -8.69 4.45
C ARG A 158 -1.84 -8.32 3.40
N VAL A 159 -2.68 -9.27 3.04
CA VAL A 159 -3.88 -8.99 2.26
C VAL A 159 -5.02 -9.55 3.06
N SER A 160 -6.21 -8.97 2.94
CA SER A 160 -7.39 -9.53 3.53
C SER A 160 -8.43 -9.70 2.45
N LEU A 161 -8.94 -10.91 2.28
CA LEU A 161 -9.96 -11.25 1.30
C LEU A 161 -11.30 -11.43 2.00
N ALA A 162 -12.37 -10.92 1.41
CA ALA A 162 -13.72 -11.12 1.92
C ALA A 162 -14.58 -11.93 0.94
N PRO A 163 -15.58 -12.68 1.43
CA PRO A 163 -16.61 -13.24 0.58
C PRO A 163 -17.31 -12.15 -0.24
N SER A 164 -17.76 -12.47 -1.44
CA SER A 164 -18.77 -11.68 -2.16
C SER A 164 -20.08 -12.44 -2.31
N ASP A 165 -21.02 -11.85 -3.03
CA ASP A 165 -22.33 -12.34 -3.43
C ASP A 165 -22.27 -13.54 -4.38
N ARG A 166 -21.10 -13.82 -4.95
CA ARG A 166 -20.88 -14.86 -5.95
C ARG A 166 -20.39 -16.18 -5.32
N PRO A 167 -21.23 -17.24 -5.30
CA PRO A 167 -20.87 -18.51 -4.65
C PRO A 167 -19.67 -19.21 -5.28
N ASP A 168 -19.51 -19.13 -6.59
CA ASP A 168 -18.41 -19.69 -7.37
C ASP A 168 -17.06 -19.09 -6.99
N MET A 169 -17.03 -17.79 -6.79
CA MET A 169 -15.84 -17.05 -6.42
C MET A 169 -15.53 -17.21 -4.92
N ASN A 170 -16.55 -17.26 -4.05
CA ASN A 170 -16.35 -17.65 -2.66
C ASN A 170 -15.76 -19.06 -2.55
N ALA A 171 -16.18 -19.98 -3.41
CA ALA A 171 -15.63 -21.32 -3.48
C ALA A 171 -14.17 -21.34 -3.97
N ALA A 172 -13.71 -20.29 -4.66
CA ALA A 172 -12.35 -20.14 -5.15
C ALA A 172 -11.40 -19.39 -4.18
N ILE A 173 -11.92 -18.69 -3.16
CA ILE A 173 -11.09 -18.02 -2.12
C ILE A 173 -10.06 -18.96 -1.46
N PRO A 174 -10.41 -20.23 -1.12
CA PRO A 174 -9.45 -21.20 -0.59
C PRO A 174 -8.23 -21.46 -1.49
N ASP A 175 -8.34 -21.17 -2.79
CA ASP A 175 -7.30 -21.32 -3.80
C ASP A 175 -6.69 -19.98 -4.24
N ALA A 176 -7.13 -18.87 -3.63
CA ALA A 176 -6.65 -17.53 -3.94
C ALA A 176 -5.16 -17.41 -3.65
N ARG A 177 -4.43 -16.85 -4.62
CA ARG A 177 -3.02 -16.49 -4.50
C ARG A 177 -2.88 -15.01 -4.74
N VAL A 178 -2.04 -14.37 -3.94
CA VAL A 178 -1.69 -12.96 -4.14
C VAL A 178 -0.18 -12.84 -4.20
N TRP A 179 0.30 -12.25 -5.28
CA TRP A 179 1.69 -11.93 -5.51
C TRP A 179 1.92 -10.48 -5.20
N LEU A 180 2.91 -10.20 -4.35
CA LEU A 180 3.32 -8.86 -4.04
C LEU A 180 4.79 -8.66 -4.41
N ARG A 181 5.08 -7.59 -5.13
CA ARG A 181 6.44 -7.04 -5.18
C ARG A 181 6.50 -5.86 -4.25
N VAL A 182 7.52 -5.79 -3.40
CA VAL A 182 7.77 -4.63 -2.54
C VAL A 182 9.11 -4.05 -2.91
N ASP A 183 9.11 -2.79 -3.36
CA ASP A 183 10.33 -2.03 -3.64
C ASP A 183 10.66 -1.16 -2.41
N VAL A 184 11.90 -1.25 -1.96
CA VAL A 184 12.39 -0.62 -0.72
C VAL A 184 13.62 0.23 -1.03
N LEU A 185 13.71 1.37 -0.35
CA LEU A 185 14.91 2.19 -0.30
C LEU A 185 15.50 2.10 1.10
N VAL A 186 16.75 1.66 1.20
CA VAL A 186 17.52 1.78 2.44
C VAL A 186 18.33 3.06 2.38
N ILE A 187 18.21 3.87 3.42
CA ILE A 187 18.93 5.12 3.60
C ILE A 187 19.80 4.98 4.83
N GLY A 188 21.08 5.28 4.71
CA GLY A 188 22.06 5.21 5.79
C GLY A 188 22.75 6.54 6.06
N ALA A 189 23.06 6.81 7.33
CA ALA A 189 23.80 7.98 7.79
C ALA A 189 25.29 7.82 7.53
N VAL A 190 25.86 8.63 6.63
CA VAL A 190 27.31 8.69 6.40
C VAL A 190 27.95 9.50 7.52
N GLY A 191 29.03 8.98 8.10
CA GLY A 191 29.76 9.62 9.19
C GLY A 191 29.82 8.74 10.44
N ALA A 192 30.30 9.32 11.54
CA ALA A 192 30.51 8.61 12.80
C ALA A 192 29.25 8.53 13.67
N THR A 193 28.25 9.37 13.39
CA THR A 193 27.04 9.54 14.19
C THR A 193 25.82 9.49 13.28
N GLY A 194 24.79 8.80 13.77
CA GLY A 194 23.51 8.68 13.13
C GLY A 194 22.53 8.07 14.12
N HIS A 195 21.25 8.38 13.96
CA HIS A 195 20.21 7.82 14.80
C HIS A 195 19.02 7.43 13.95
N ALA A 196 18.48 6.24 14.20
CA ALA A 196 17.25 5.77 13.57
C ALA A 196 16.15 5.69 14.63
N ALA A 197 14.97 6.19 14.27
CA ALA A 197 13.79 6.16 15.12
C ALA A 197 12.54 5.84 14.30
N ARG A 198 11.46 5.52 14.99
CA ARG A 198 10.19 5.12 14.39
C ARG A 198 9.02 5.75 15.14
N GLY A 199 8.02 6.22 14.41
CA GLY A 199 6.75 6.66 14.95
C GLY A 199 5.61 5.97 14.20
N GLU A 200 4.48 5.81 14.87
CA GLU A 200 3.29 5.23 14.29
C GLU A 200 2.06 6.06 14.65
N VAL A 201 1.04 5.93 13.81
CA VAL A 201 -0.29 6.45 14.06
C VAL A 201 -1.31 5.39 13.64
N ALA A 202 -2.42 5.35 14.36
CA ALA A 202 -3.57 4.53 14.00
C ALA A 202 -4.86 5.30 14.27
N TYR A 203 -5.80 5.21 13.34
CA TYR A 203 -7.10 5.84 13.43
C TYR A 203 -8.17 5.01 12.71
N ALA A 204 -9.42 5.24 13.08
CA ALA A 204 -10.57 4.62 12.45
C ALA A 204 -11.45 5.69 11.81
N LEU A 205 -12.02 5.36 10.65
CA LEU A 205 -12.97 6.21 9.94
C LEU A 205 -14.26 5.44 9.72
N SER A 206 -15.40 6.13 9.86
CA SER A 206 -16.73 5.53 9.71
C SER A 206 -17.56 6.38 8.76
N TYR A 207 -18.08 5.74 7.72
CA TYR A 207 -18.87 6.38 6.68
C TYR A 207 -20.25 5.75 6.69
N PRO A 208 -21.28 6.43 7.21
CA PRO A 208 -22.62 5.83 7.33
C PRO A 208 -23.37 5.75 6.00
N SER A 209 -22.93 6.49 4.97
CA SER A 209 -23.46 6.44 3.62
C SER A 209 -22.39 6.83 2.62
N TYR A 210 -22.34 6.12 1.50
CA TYR A 210 -21.41 6.38 0.41
C TYR A 210 -22.14 6.33 -0.93
N GLY A 211 -21.58 6.92 -1.99
CA GLY A 211 -22.18 6.97 -3.32
C GLY A 211 -21.39 7.85 -4.28
N MET A 212 -21.85 7.96 -5.54
CA MET A 212 -21.25 8.87 -6.52
C MET A 212 -21.15 10.28 -5.94
N ASP A 213 -19.96 10.88 -6.03
CA ASP A 213 -19.62 12.22 -5.54
C ASP A 213 -19.50 12.37 -4.00
N THR A 214 -19.40 11.27 -3.24
CA THR A 214 -19.06 11.36 -1.82
C THR A 214 -17.56 11.65 -1.69
N GLU A 215 -17.21 12.83 -1.17
CA GLU A 215 -15.83 13.19 -0.87
C GLU A 215 -15.24 12.16 0.11
N HIS A 216 -14.05 11.66 -0.22
CA HIS A 216 -13.34 10.75 0.67
C HIS A 216 -12.96 11.53 1.94
N ALA A 217 -13.59 11.20 3.06
CA ALA A 217 -13.23 11.85 4.31
C ALA A 217 -11.82 11.41 4.69
N HIS A 218 -10.98 12.39 5.00
CA HIS A 218 -9.69 12.19 5.61
C HIS A 218 -9.85 12.27 7.13
N ALA A 219 -8.99 11.58 7.87
CA ALA A 219 -8.89 11.83 9.31
C ALA A 219 -8.53 13.31 9.54
N ASP A 220 -8.93 13.90 10.68
CA ASP A 220 -8.48 15.25 10.98
C ASP A 220 -6.95 15.30 11.13
N ALA A 221 -6.35 16.47 10.92
CA ALA A 221 -4.89 16.61 10.94
C ALA A 221 -4.25 16.13 12.26
N ALA A 222 -4.97 16.23 13.39
CA ALA A 222 -4.47 15.78 14.68
C ALA A 222 -4.42 14.25 14.76
N ALA A 223 -5.41 13.56 14.22
CA ALA A 223 -5.45 12.11 14.11
C ALA A 223 -4.43 11.56 13.09
N GLN A 224 -4.03 12.36 12.09
CA GLN A 224 -2.99 12.00 11.13
C GLN A 224 -1.56 12.22 11.66
N ALA A 225 -1.39 12.95 12.77
CA ALA A 225 -0.09 13.38 13.23
C ALA A 225 0.77 12.22 13.75
N VAL A 226 1.92 12.02 13.13
CA VAL A 226 2.97 11.10 13.56
C VAL A 226 4.07 11.91 14.24
N THR A 227 4.36 11.60 15.50
CA THR A 227 5.54 12.13 16.21
C THR A 227 6.61 11.05 16.28
N ILE A 228 7.84 11.40 15.89
CA ILE A 228 8.98 10.50 15.90
C ILE A 228 10.04 11.07 16.86
N ALA A 229 10.28 10.38 17.96
CA ALA A 229 11.27 10.79 18.94
C ALA A 229 12.69 10.43 18.45
N GLY A 230 13.54 11.43 18.24
CA GLY A 230 14.94 11.24 17.89
C GLY A 230 15.90 11.69 18.98
N ALA A 231 17.19 11.75 18.64
CA ALA A 231 18.28 12.19 19.49
C ALA A 231 18.65 13.65 19.20
N PRO A 232 18.77 14.51 20.23
CA PRO A 232 19.08 15.93 20.03
C PRO A 232 20.48 16.14 19.44
N GLY A 233 20.65 17.22 18.68
CA GLY A 233 21.96 17.73 18.26
C GLY A 233 22.47 17.26 16.89
N LEU A 234 21.69 16.50 16.13
CA LEU A 234 22.02 16.15 14.74
C LEU A 234 21.45 17.19 13.78
N ALA A 235 22.23 17.61 12.78
CA ALA A 235 21.91 18.75 11.92
C ALA A 235 20.77 18.46 10.93
N GLY A 236 20.63 17.21 10.47
CA GLY A 236 19.66 16.82 9.46
C GLY A 236 18.80 15.62 9.86
N GLY A 237 17.65 15.49 9.21
CA GLY A 237 16.69 14.42 9.43
C GLY A 237 15.97 14.02 8.13
N VAL A 238 15.87 12.72 7.90
CA VAL A 238 15.16 12.08 6.78
C VAL A 238 13.97 11.32 7.33
N VAL A 239 12.77 11.57 6.83
CA VAL A 239 11.56 10.84 7.24
C VAL A 239 10.94 10.14 6.04
N GLY A 240 10.58 8.86 6.19
CA GLY A 240 9.85 8.15 5.14
C GLY A 240 8.89 7.11 5.69
N LEU A 241 7.90 6.76 4.86
CA LEU A 241 6.92 5.72 5.16
C LEU A 241 7.61 4.36 5.22
N SER A 242 7.52 3.66 6.35
CA SER A 242 8.08 2.31 6.55
C SER A 242 7.01 1.24 6.73
N GLY A 243 5.73 1.63 6.74
CA GLY A 243 4.64 0.69 6.62
C GLY A 243 3.26 1.34 6.71
N PHE A 244 2.25 0.59 6.29
CA PHE A 244 0.84 0.91 6.46
C PHE A 244 0.05 -0.38 6.57
N ASP A 245 -1.07 -0.33 7.29
CA ASP A 245 -2.11 -1.35 7.31
C ASP A 245 -3.45 -0.63 7.09
N VAL A 246 -4.24 -1.12 6.14
CA VAL A 246 -5.59 -0.65 5.87
C VAL A 246 -6.54 -1.84 5.97
N TRP A 247 -7.61 -1.66 6.73
CA TRP A 247 -8.69 -2.61 6.90
C TRP A 247 -10.00 -1.93 6.58
N LEU A 248 -10.85 -2.59 5.82
CA LEU A 248 -12.15 -2.11 5.37
C LEU A 248 -13.21 -3.13 5.77
N ASN A 249 -14.13 -2.74 6.63
CA ASN A 249 -15.23 -3.60 7.09
C ASN A 249 -14.75 -4.94 7.70
N ALA A 250 -13.48 -5.03 8.11
CA ALA A 250 -12.89 -6.22 8.68
C ALA A 250 -13.29 -6.35 10.16
N PRO A 251 -13.92 -7.48 10.58
CA PRO A 251 -14.36 -7.67 11.95
C PRO A 251 -13.22 -7.48 12.96
N GLY A 252 -13.44 -6.65 13.97
CA GLY A 252 -12.47 -6.43 15.05
C GLY A 252 -11.36 -5.42 14.74
N HIS A 253 -11.27 -4.89 13.52
CA HIS A 253 -10.24 -3.91 13.16
C HIS A 253 -10.74 -2.46 13.20
N GLY A 254 -12.03 -2.18 12.93
CA GLY A 254 -12.58 -0.81 12.86
C GLY A 254 -13.06 -0.22 14.19
N ASP A 255 -13.63 1.00 14.11
CA ASP A 255 -14.34 1.64 15.23
C ASP A 255 -15.48 0.70 15.72
N PRO A 256 -15.53 0.35 17.01
CA PRO A 256 -16.57 -0.54 17.55
C PRO A 256 -17.99 0.02 17.43
N THR A 257 -18.13 1.33 17.20
CA THR A 257 -19.41 2.01 16.95
C THR A 257 -19.81 1.99 15.48
N CYS A 258 -18.89 1.64 14.58
CA CYS A 258 -19.19 1.45 13.17
C CYS A 258 -19.86 0.09 12.96
N VAL A 259 -21.15 0.11 12.60
CA VAL A 259 -21.94 -1.09 12.36
C VAL A 259 -22.09 -1.29 10.86
N VAL A 260 -21.49 -2.35 10.31
CA VAL A 260 -21.72 -2.79 8.94
C VAL A 260 -23.15 -3.32 8.79
N VAL A 261 -24.00 -2.58 8.08
CA VAL A 261 -25.39 -2.94 7.78
C VAL A 261 -25.44 -3.42 6.31
N GLN A 262 -25.23 -4.72 6.06
CA GLN A 262 -25.54 -5.36 4.77
C GLN A 262 -27.08 -5.49 4.60
N ASP A 263 -27.73 -5.43 3.43
CA ASP A 263 -27.35 -5.47 2.00
C ASP A 263 -28.10 -4.38 1.22
N GLU A 264 -27.51 -3.91 0.12
CA GLU A 264 -28.26 -3.15 -0.89
C GLU A 264 -28.59 -3.97 -2.13
N ILE A 265 -29.70 -3.57 -2.72
CA ILE A 265 -30.13 -3.98 -4.05
C ILE A 265 -29.46 -3.03 -5.02
N ASN A 266 -28.60 -3.54 -5.92
CA ASN A 266 -28.01 -2.71 -6.97
C ASN A 266 -29.08 -2.09 -7.88
N SER A 267 -28.69 -1.19 -8.77
CA SER A 267 -29.61 -0.52 -9.70
C SER A 267 -30.43 -1.48 -10.60
N TRP A 268 -30.09 -2.77 -10.62
CA TRP A 268 -30.76 -3.83 -11.38
C TRP A 268 -31.68 -4.75 -10.56
N GLY A 269 -31.83 -4.53 -9.25
CA GLY A 269 -32.74 -5.34 -8.44
C GLY A 269 -32.10 -6.57 -7.79
N GLU A 270 -30.77 -6.72 -7.88
CA GLU A 270 -30.05 -7.87 -7.33
C GLU A 270 -29.39 -7.54 -5.99
N MET A 271 -29.43 -8.47 -5.03
CA MET A 271 -28.70 -8.31 -3.78
C MET A 271 -27.21 -8.38 -4.08
N VAL A 272 -26.50 -7.29 -3.79
CA VAL A 272 -25.04 -7.25 -3.86
C VAL A 272 -24.54 -7.25 -2.42
N SER A 273 -23.62 -8.15 -2.12
CA SER A 273 -23.05 -8.25 -0.79
C SER A 273 -22.16 -7.04 -0.51
N GLY A 274 -22.74 -6.07 0.20
CA GLY A 274 -22.05 -4.98 0.88
C GLY A 274 -21.37 -3.92 -0.01
N PRO A 275 -21.74 -2.64 0.11
CA PRO A 275 -20.93 -1.54 -0.39
C PRO A 275 -19.61 -1.51 0.39
N GLY A 276 -18.50 -1.18 -0.29
CA GLY A 276 -17.19 -1.07 0.37
C GLY A 276 -16.45 -2.37 0.51
N ARG A 277 -16.35 -3.14 -0.57
CA ARG A 277 -15.34 -4.19 -0.68
C ARG A 277 -14.60 -4.20 -2.02
N TYR A 278 -14.80 -3.15 -2.81
CA TYR A 278 -14.06 -2.87 -4.04
C TYR A 278 -13.21 -1.65 -3.75
N ILE A 279 -11.90 -1.82 -3.61
CA ILE A 279 -10.99 -0.69 -3.43
C ILE A 279 -10.78 -0.08 -4.81
N THR A 280 -11.29 1.14 -5.03
CA THR A 280 -11.07 1.93 -6.25
C THR A 280 -9.95 2.93 -6.07
N GLU A 281 -9.75 3.43 -4.85
CA GLU A 281 -8.63 4.29 -4.52
C GLU A 281 -7.97 3.87 -3.22
N LEU A 282 -6.64 3.85 -3.23
CA LEU A 282 -5.81 3.76 -2.03
C LEU A 282 -4.78 4.90 -2.07
N SER A 283 -4.74 5.68 -1.01
CA SER A 283 -3.73 6.71 -0.78
C SER A 283 -2.93 6.36 0.47
N ALA A 284 -1.59 6.41 0.37
CA ALA A 284 -0.68 6.31 1.49
C ALA A 284 0.36 7.44 1.42
N ARG A 285 0.01 8.61 1.98
CA ARG A 285 0.77 9.85 1.83
C ARG A 285 1.37 10.31 3.15
N LEU A 286 2.69 10.45 3.17
CA LEU A 286 3.40 11.18 4.22
C LEU A 286 3.59 12.65 3.79
N ALA A 287 3.12 13.60 4.59
CA ALA A 287 3.11 15.02 4.30
C ALA A 287 3.59 15.87 5.49
N ASP A 288 3.80 17.16 5.25
CA ASP A 288 4.17 18.18 6.25
C ASP A 288 5.32 17.76 7.18
N VAL A 289 6.30 17.07 6.60
CA VAL A 289 7.46 16.59 7.34
C VAL A 289 8.24 17.79 7.87
N SER A 290 8.45 17.80 9.17
CA SER A 290 9.28 18.77 9.88
C SER A 290 10.28 18.05 10.76
N TYR A 291 11.46 18.67 10.91
CA TYR A 291 12.54 18.19 11.75
C TYR A 291 13.03 19.33 12.65
N ASP A 292 13.19 19.06 13.94
CA ASP A 292 13.79 19.99 14.89
C ASP A 292 15.12 19.45 15.38
N ALA A 293 16.22 20.07 14.93
CA ALA A 293 17.57 19.70 15.33
C ALA A 293 17.82 19.86 16.85
N THR A 294 17.06 20.72 17.53
CA THR A 294 17.21 20.97 18.97
C THR A 294 16.76 19.77 19.79
N SER A 295 15.54 19.27 19.51
CA SER A 295 15.01 18.07 20.16
C SER A 295 15.46 16.77 19.49
N GLY A 296 15.86 16.84 18.23
CA GLY A 296 16.07 15.67 17.37
C GLY A 296 14.77 15.02 16.89
N GLY A 297 13.62 15.56 17.26
CA GLY A 297 12.33 15.02 16.89
C GLY A 297 11.94 15.37 15.46
N ALA A 298 11.08 14.53 14.88
CA ALA A 298 10.38 14.85 13.65
C ALA A 298 8.86 14.72 13.83
N ALA A 299 8.13 15.49 13.05
CA ALA A 299 6.68 15.38 12.94
C ALA A 299 6.29 15.30 11.46
N ALA A 300 5.23 14.55 11.17
CA ALA A 300 4.66 14.42 9.84
C ALA A 300 3.15 14.15 9.95
N HIS A 301 2.40 14.38 8.88
CA HIS A 301 1.02 13.91 8.75
C HIS A 301 1.01 12.69 7.85
N LEU A 302 0.44 11.58 8.33
CA LEU A 302 0.22 10.40 7.53
C LEU A 302 -1.26 10.30 7.15
N ASP A 303 -1.53 10.65 5.90
CA ASP A 303 -2.84 10.57 5.28
C ASP A 303 -3.00 9.21 4.58
N LEU A 304 -3.77 8.34 5.22
CA LEU A 304 -4.21 7.06 4.68
C LEU A 304 -5.67 7.19 4.32
N MET A 305 -6.01 6.79 3.10
CA MET A 305 -7.38 6.85 2.61
C MET A 305 -7.64 5.64 1.74
N LEU A 306 -8.85 5.11 1.87
CA LEU A 306 -9.40 4.08 1.00
C LEU A 306 -10.73 4.57 0.48
N SER A 307 -11.00 4.31 -0.80
CA SER A 307 -12.30 4.55 -1.42
C SER A 307 -12.81 3.31 -2.15
N ASN A 308 -14.13 3.21 -2.21
CA ASN A 308 -14.91 2.26 -2.96
C ASN A 308 -15.88 2.91 -3.99
N THR A 309 -15.65 4.14 -4.47
CA THR A 309 -16.53 4.84 -5.46
C THR A 309 -16.80 4.01 -6.70
N SER A 310 -17.96 3.37 -6.73
CA SER A 310 -18.56 2.84 -7.95
C SER A 310 -19.49 3.88 -8.59
N THR A 311 -19.52 3.88 -9.92
CA THR A 311 -20.44 4.71 -10.70
C THR A 311 -21.91 4.25 -10.57
N PHE A 312 -22.18 3.17 -9.84
CA PHE A 312 -23.48 2.49 -9.80
C PHE A 312 -24.38 2.83 -8.60
N ARG A 313 -24.04 3.87 -7.82
CA ARG A 313 -24.82 4.33 -6.66
C ARG A 313 -25.04 3.22 -5.62
N GLU A 314 -24.00 2.46 -5.33
CA GLU A 314 -24.03 1.52 -4.22
C GLU A 314 -23.91 2.32 -2.92
N VAL A 315 -24.97 2.33 -2.11
CA VAL A 315 -25.02 3.05 -0.84
C VAL A 315 -24.79 2.09 0.30
N GLY A 316 -23.77 2.36 1.09
CA GLY A 316 -23.76 1.88 2.45
C GLY A 316 -22.46 2.19 3.13
N ASN A 317 -22.16 1.43 4.17
CA ASN A 317 -21.27 1.93 5.19
C ASN A 317 -19.88 1.32 5.15
N GLU A 318 -18.88 2.16 5.35
CA GLU A 318 -17.49 1.76 5.44
C GLU A 318 -16.97 1.97 6.85
N CYS A 319 -16.36 0.93 7.39
CA CYS A 319 -15.64 0.95 8.66
C CYS A 319 -14.17 0.73 8.35
N LEU A 320 -13.39 1.82 8.32
CA LEU A 320 -11.96 1.75 8.07
C LEU A 320 -11.18 1.68 9.38
N ALA A 321 -10.13 0.86 9.37
CA ALA A 321 -9.04 0.91 10.32
C ALA A 321 -7.74 1.13 9.59
N LEU A 322 -7.04 2.18 9.97
CA LEU A 322 -5.87 2.67 9.26
C LEU A 322 -4.75 2.76 10.28
N ARG A 323 -3.61 2.18 9.93
CA ARG A 323 -2.38 2.32 10.69
C ARG A 323 -1.30 2.66 9.70
N GLY A 324 -0.39 3.54 10.09
CA GLY A 324 0.84 3.64 9.35
C GLY A 324 1.99 4.16 10.16
N VAL A 325 3.14 4.00 9.54
CA VAL A 325 4.38 3.95 10.27
C VAL A 325 5.45 4.70 9.49
N ALA A 326 6.07 5.66 10.15
CA ALA A 326 7.13 6.48 9.59
C ALA A 326 8.44 6.21 10.32
N SER A 327 9.54 6.22 9.58
CA SER A 327 10.89 6.07 10.10
C SER A 327 11.65 7.38 9.93
N LEU A 328 12.43 7.75 10.93
CA LEU A 328 13.34 8.89 10.95
C LEU A 328 14.79 8.38 10.93
N LEU A 329 15.61 8.93 10.04
CA LEU A 329 17.06 8.83 10.09
C LEU A 329 17.65 10.21 10.30
N GLN A 330 18.34 10.40 11.41
CA GLN A 330 19.07 11.62 11.70
C GLN A 330 20.53 11.48 11.33
N VAL A 331 21.10 12.57 10.82
CA VAL A 331 22.47 12.60 10.28
C VAL A 331 23.24 13.83 10.76
N ASP A 332 24.56 13.68 10.83
CA ASP A 332 25.50 14.76 11.13
C ASP A 332 25.91 15.47 9.84
N GLY A 333 24.99 16.26 9.30
CA GLY A 333 25.20 17.04 8.08
C GLY A 333 23.91 17.66 7.57
N GLU A 334 24.05 18.58 6.63
CA GLU A 334 22.89 19.16 5.95
C GLU A 334 22.27 18.13 5.01
N VAL A 335 20.93 18.08 5.02
CA VAL A 335 20.13 17.28 4.12
C VAL A 335 19.13 18.21 3.44
N GLU A 336 19.09 18.14 2.12
CA GLU A 336 18.06 18.78 1.31
C GLU A 336 16.91 17.79 1.12
N ALA A 337 15.71 18.19 1.52
CA ALA A 337 14.48 17.46 1.25
C ALA A 337 13.75 18.13 0.08
N VAL A 338 13.54 17.38 -1.00
CA VAL A 338 12.69 17.79 -2.13
C VAL A 338 11.41 16.97 -2.05
N THR A 339 10.34 17.61 -1.54
CA THR A 339 9.00 17.02 -1.53
C THR A 339 8.41 17.10 -2.92
N VAL A 340 7.96 15.96 -3.42
CA VAL A 340 7.31 15.83 -4.72
C VAL A 340 5.81 15.90 -4.52
N ASP A 341 5.12 16.72 -5.32
CA ASP A 341 3.67 16.73 -5.32
C ASP A 341 3.13 15.30 -5.58
N PRO A 342 2.09 14.86 -4.86
CA PRO A 342 1.53 13.52 -5.04
C PRO A 342 1.25 13.24 -6.51
N VAL A 343 1.74 12.10 -6.99
CA VAL A 343 1.44 11.66 -8.35
C VAL A 343 0.21 10.80 -8.31
N GLU A 344 -0.85 11.33 -8.92
CA GLU A 344 -2.07 10.60 -9.21
C GLU A 344 -1.92 9.87 -10.53
N VAL A 345 -2.12 8.56 -10.51
CA VAL A 345 -2.26 7.74 -11.71
C VAL A 345 -3.64 7.11 -11.69
N GLU A 346 -4.44 7.51 -12.68
CA GLU A 346 -5.71 6.89 -13.01
C GLU A 346 -5.47 5.79 -14.04
N VAL A 347 -5.91 4.58 -13.73
CA VAL A 347 -5.77 3.40 -14.59
C VAL A 347 -7.17 2.98 -15.05
N SER A 348 -7.33 2.83 -16.36
CA SER A 348 -8.53 2.24 -16.96
C SER A 348 -8.27 0.77 -17.30
N PRO A 349 -9.30 -0.09 -17.30
CA PRO A 349 -9.14 -1.52 -17.59
C PRO A 349 -8.43 -1.77 -18.93
N GLY A 350 -7.44 -2.67 -18.92
CA GLY A 350 -6.66 -3.04 -20.10
C GLY A 350 -5.72 -1.95 -20.63
N VAL A 351 -5.49 -0.89 -19.86
CA VAL A 351 -4.59 0.22 -20.23
C VAL A 351 -3.48 0.35 -19.20
N THR A 352 -2.23 0.22 -19.64
CA THR A 352 -1.07 0.64 -18.84
C THR A 352 -0.91 2.16 -18.93
N THR A 353 -1.00 2.84 -17.80
CA THR A 353 -0.69 4.27 -17.68
C THR A 353 0.68 4.44 -17.03
N ALA A 354 1.61 5.10 -17.71
CA ALA A 354 2.91 5.46 -17.16
C ALA A 354 3.09 6.98 -17.17
N ARG A 355 3.43 7.56 -16.01
CA ARG A 355 3.73 8.97 -15.88
C ARG A 355 5.16 9.16 -15.42
N ALA A 356 5.97 9.81 -16.26
CA ALA A 356 7.29 10.28 -15.86
C ALA A 356 7.14 11.47 -14.91
N ILE A 357 7.96 11.49 -13.87
CA ILE A 357 8.08 12.55 -12.89
C ILE A 357 9.49 13.11 -13.04
N ARG A 358 9.63 14.42 -13.23
CA ARG A 358 10.94 15.09 -13.28
C ARG A 358 10.99 16.13 -12.18
N PHE A 359 12.11 16.18 -11.46
CA PHE A 359 12.37 17.12 -10.37
C PHE A 359 13.22 18.29 -10.82
#